data_AF-A0A3M1BKE8-F1
#
_entry.id   AF-A0A3M1BKE8-F1
#
_cell.length_a   1.000
_cell.length_b   1.000
_cell.length_c   1.000
_cell.angle_alpha   90.00
_cell.angle_beta   90.00
_cell.angle_gamma   90.00
#
_symmetry.space_group_name_H-M   'P 1'
#
loop_
_entity.id
_entity.type
_entity.pdbx_description
1 polymer ?
#
loop_
_entity_poly.entity_id
_entity_poly.type
_entity_poly.pdbx_seq_one_letter_code
_entity_poly.pdbx_strand_id
1 'polypeptide(L)'
;MCEHLIYILKAMAQIGLEPVAQLALYRLGVRLGWYRWRERAIGRGEAAVSSEPHTDWVALPDPEALRSVAGPDGVAEAISLADEIVAGRYRPFGGESSALRLDFPFPHAHWTAYERGAVQIPFSAAGCPYPDIKFIWEPARFGWAFTLGRAYRLSADERYPRTFWRYFEAFCAAQPPFFGPQWMNGQEVALRLLA
;
A
#
# COMPACT_ATOMS: atom_id res chain seq x y z
N MET A 1 12.36 32.90 -22.18
CA MET A 1 12.16 31.58 -22.82
C MET A 1 12.42 30.52 -21.76
N CYS A 2 11.36 29.87 -21.30
CA CYS A 2 11.22 29.32 -19.94
C CYS A 2 12.12 28.11 -19.65
N GLU A 3 12.67 28.03 -18.44
CA GLU A 3 13.40 26.87 -17.90
C GLU A 3 12.68 25.53 -18.14
N HIS A 4 11.35 25.54 -18.12
CA HIS A 4 10.51 24.38 -18.44
C HIS A 4 10.77 23.80 -19.83
N LEU A 5 10.99 24.64 -20.84
CA LEU A 5 11.32 24.19 -22.20
C LEU A 5 12.70 23.52 -22.23
N ILE A 6 13.67 24.07 -21.48
CA ILE A 6 15.01 23.49 -21.34
C ILE A 6 14.91 22.09 -20.70
N TYR A 7 14.10 21.93 -19.64
CA TYR A 7 13.89 20.63 -19.01
C TYR A 7 13.21 19.62 -19.93
N ILE A 8 12.20 20.04 -20.72
CA ILE A 8 11.52 19.17 -21.67
C ILE A 8 12.48 18.72 -22.78
N LEU A 9 13.26 19.65 -23.35
CA LEU A 9 14.28 19.33 -24.37
C LEU A 9 15.35 18.38 -23.82
N LYS A 10 15.83 18.62 -22.60
CA LYS A 10 16.76 17.72 -21.91
C LYS A 10 16.16 16.34 -21.66
N ALA A 11 14.92 16.27 -21.18
CA ALA A 11 14.23 15.00 -20.95
C ALA A 11 14.07 14.23 -22.26
N MET A 12 13.61 14.87 -23.34
CA MET A 12 13.51 14.21 -24.65
C MET A 12 14.86 13.69 -25.16
N ALA A 13 15.95 14.43 -24.95
CA ALA A 13 17.28 14.02 -25.35
C ALA A 13 17.84 12.86 -24.50
N GLN A 14 17.52 12.80 -23.20
CA GLN A 14 18.09 11.82 -22.27
C GLN A 14 17.28 10.54 -22.14
N ILE A 15 15.95 10.64 -22.11
CA ILE A 15 15.04 9.50 -21.88
C ILE A 15 14.10 9.24 -23.07
N GLY A 16 14.21 10.01 -24.15
CA GLY A 16 13.44 9.84 -25.38
C GLY A 16 12.10 10.57 -25.40
N LEU A 17 11.49 10.65 -26.60
CA LEU A 17 10.22 11.34 -26.82
C LEU A 17 9.03 10.59 -26.21
N GLU A 18 9.04 9.26 -26.27
CA GLU A 18 7.91 8.43 -25.84
C GLU A 18 7.58 8.61 -24.35
N PRO A 19 8.52 8.49 -23.38
CA PRO A 19 8.21 8.71 -21.97
C PRO A 19 7.71 10.13 -21.67
N VAL A 20 8.24 11.13 -22.39
CA VAL A 20 7.79 12.53 -22.27
C VAL A 20 6.35 12.68 -22.77
N ALA A 21 6.02 12.07 -23.91
CA ALA A 21 4.66 12.08 -24.46
C ALA A 21 3.67 11.33 -23.54
N GLN A 22 4.07 10.18 -22.99
CA GLN A 22 3.27 9.42 -22.02
C GLN A 22 3.01 10.24 -20.75
N LEU A 23 4.02 10.93 -20.21
CA LEU A 23 3.86 11.84 -19.07
C LEU A 23 2.92 13.01 -19.40
N ALA A 24 3.01 13.58 -20.60
CA ALA A 24 2.13 14.65 -21.05
C ALA A 24 0.68 14.18 -21.15
N LEU A 25 0.44 13.00 -21.73
CA LEU A 25 -0.89 12.38 -21.82
C LEU A 25 -1.47 12.08 -20.44
N TYR A 26 -0.67 11.52 -19.53
CA TYR A 26 -1.04 11.30 -18.14
C TYR A 26 -1.49 12.60 -17.45
N ARG A 27 -0.65 13.65 -17.52
CA ARG A 27 -0.95 14.96 -16.92
C ARG A 27 -2.21 15.60 -17.52
N LEU A 28 -2.41 15.44 -18.83
CA LEU A 28 -3.63 15.90 -19.51
C LEU A 28 -4.85 15.15 -18.98
N GLY A 29 -4.78 13.82 -18.84
CA GLY A 29 -5.84 13.00 -18.28
C GLY A 29 -6.21 13.40 -16.84
N VAL A 30 -5.20 13.68 -16.00
CA VAL A 30 -5.39 14.19 -14.63
C VAL A 30 -6.09 15.55 -14.63
N ARG A 31 -5.66 16.49 -15.49
CA ARG A 31 -6.23 17.84 -15.56
C ARG A 31 -7.67 17.85 -16.09
N LEU A 32 -7.93 17.09 -17.15
CA LEU A 32 -9.26 16.98 -17.76
C LEU A 32 -10.23 16.14 -16.91
N GLY A 33 -9.76 15.47 -15.86
CA GLY A 33 -10.59 14.62 -15.01
C GLY A 33 -10.97 13.29 -15.67
N TRP A 34 -10.24 12.87 -16.71
CA TRP A 34 -10.47 11.63 -17.45
C TRP A 34 -10.47 10.41 -16.53
N TYR A 35 -9.49 10.30 -15.63
CA TYR A 35 -9.39 9.18 -14.68
C TYR A 35 -10.61 9.11 -13.76
N ARG A 36 -10.98 10.24 -13.15
CA ARG A 36 -12.17 10.34 -12.30
C ARG A 36 -13.45 9.94 -13.02
N TRP A 37 -13.57 10.27 -14.31
CA TRP A 37 -14.71 9.85 -15.13
C TRP A 37 -14.69 8.32 -15.38
N ARG A 38 -13.53 7.77 -15.77
CA ARG A 38 -13.36 6.33 -16.03
C ARG A 38 -13.60 5.48 -14.77
N GLU A 39 -13.11 5.89 -13.62
CA GLU A 39 -13.22 5.15 -12.34
C GLU A 39 -14.66 5.12 -11.82
N ARG A 40 -15.46 6.17 -12.09
CA ARG A 40 -16.91 6.15 -11.80
C ARG A 40 -17.66 5.07 -12.59
N ALA A 41 -17.20 4.72 -13.78
CA ALA A 41 -17.80 3.64 -14.55
C ALA A 41 -17.44 2.27 -13.95
N ILE A 42 -16.22 2.11 -13.42
CA ILE A 42 -15.79 0.89 -12.73
C ILE A 42 -16.60 0.67 -11.44
N GLY A 43 -16.76 1.71 -10.61
CA GLY A 43 -17.53 1.61 -9.36
C GLY A 43 -19.05 1.36 -9.53
N ARG A 44 -19.57 1.40 -10.77
CA ARG A 44 -20.96 1.04 -11.10
C ARG A 44 -21.10 -0.40 -11.60
N GLY A 45 -20.00 -1.04 -11.96
CA GLY A 45 -19.99 -2.45 -12.29
C GLY A 45 -19.63 -3.25 -11.05
N GLU A 46 -20.63 -3.84 -10.39
CA GLU A 46 -20.39 -5.01 -9.56
C GLU A 46 -19.92 -6.13 -10.49
N ALA A 47 -18.62 -6.18 -10.77
CA ALA A 47 -18.05 -7.39 -11.33
C ALA A 47 -18.29 -8.48 -10.28
N ALA A 48 -19.04 -9.50 -10.65
CA ALA A 48 -19.19 -10.71 -9.85
C ALA A 48 -17.80 -11.36 -9.72
N VAL A 49 -17.05 -10.93 -8.70
CA VAL A 49 -15.79 -11.56 -8.33
C VAL A 49 -16.17 -12.91 -7.75
N SER A 50 -15.68 -13.99 -8.35
CA SER A 50 -15.76 -15.32 -7.76
C SER A 50 -15.23 -15.24 -6.33
N SER A 51 -16.05 -15.64 -5.36
CA SER A 51 -15.72 -15.62 -3.95
C SER A 51 -14.70 -16.69 -3.56
N GLU A 52 -14.36 -17.61 -4.47
CA GLU A 52 -13.36 -18.63 -4.21
C GLU A 52 -11.97 -18.15 -4.61
N PRO A 53 -11.04 -18.00 -3.65
CA PRO A 53 -9.67 -17.64 -3.97
C PRO A 53 -9.00 -18.80 -4.71
N HIS A 54 -8.55 -18.54 -5.93
CA HIS A 54 -7.68 -19.46 -6.66
C HIS A 54 -6.29 -19.44 -6.02
N THR A 55 -6.04 -20.37 -5.10
CA THR A 55 -4.73 -20.50 -4.41
C THR A 55 -3.78 -21.49 -5.09
N ASP A 56 -4.21 -22.13 -6.18
CA ASP A 56 -3.49 -23.24 -6.83
C ASP A 56 -2.14 -22.84 -7.45
N TRP A 57 -1.87 -21.54 -7.58
CA TRP A 57 -0.61 -21.01 -8.13
C TRP A 57 0.47 -20.75 -7.07
N VAL A 58 0.15 -20.85 -5.76
CA VAL A 58 1.12 -20.71 -4.66
C VAL A 58 1.09 -21.96 -3.78
N ALA A 59 2.10 -22.82 -3.94
CA ALA A 59 2.34 -23.89 -2.99
C ALA A 59 2.94 -23.30 -1.70
N LEU A 60 2.17 -23.28 -0.62
CA LEU A 60 2.69 -22.88 0.69
C LEU A 60 3.65 -23.94 1.22
N PRO A 61 4.77 -23.55 1.86
CA PRO A 61 5.72 -24.51 2.41
C PRO A 61 5.05 -25.37 3.49
N ASP A 62 5.46 -26.63 3.58
CA ASP A 62 5.11 -27.53 4.67
C ASP A 62 5.54 -26.91 6.03
N PRO A 63 4.73 -27.00 7.12
CA PRO A 63 5.09 -26.27 8.34
C PRO A 63 6.29 -26.93 9.04
N GLU A 64 6.54 -28.23 8.84
CA GLU A 64 7.73 -28.90 9.40
C GLU A 64 8.98 -28.49 8.64
N ALA A 65 8.89 -28.36 7.31
CA ALA A 65 9.97 -27.76 6.51
C ALA A 65 10.26 -26.31 6.94
N LEU A 66 9.23 -25.53 7.26
CA LEU A 66 9.42 -24.16 7.76
C LEU A 66 10.08 -24.15 9.16
N ARG A 67 9.66 -25.02 10.07
CA ARG A 67 10.28 -25.18 11.40
C ARG A 67 11.74 -25.59 11.30
N SER A 68 12.08 -26.52 10.41
CA SER A 68 13.45 -27.02 10.29
C SER A 68 14.43 -25.95 9.78
N VAL A 69 13.99 -25.10 8.85
CA VAL A 69 14.79 -23.96 8.35
C VAL A 69 14.89 -22.85 9.38
N ALA A 70 13.79 -22.52 10.08
CA ALA A 70 13.79 -21.44 11.06
C ALA A 70 14.54 -21.79 12.36
N GLY A 71 14.53 -23.07 12.75
CA GLY A 71 15.01 -23.51 14.05
C GLY A 71 14.16 -22.99 15.22
N PRO A 72 14.47 -23.39 16.47
CA PRO A 72 13.70 -22.99 17.65
C PRO A 72 13.65 -21.47 17.85
N ASP A 73 14.80 -20.80 17.67
CA ASP A 73 14.92 -19.35 17.88
C ASP A 73 14.15 -18.57 16.80
N GLY A 74 14.23 -18.99 15.53
CA GLY A 74 13.50 -18.34 14.44
C GLY A 74 11.98 -18.53 14.55
N VAL A 75 11.53 -19.68 15.07
CA VAL A 75 10.10 -19.89 15.38
C VAL A 75 9.66 -18.95 16.51
N ALA A 76 10.44 -18.85 17.59
CA ALA A 76 10.14 -17.95 18.70
C ALA A 76 10.12 -16.48 18.28
N GLU A 77 11.06 -16.05 17.43
CA GLU A 77 11.11 -14.71 16.87
C GLU A 77 9.89 -14.42 15.97
N ALA A 78 9.53 -15.33 15.07
CA ALA A 78 8.38 -15.17 14.19
C ALA A 78 7.07 -15.01 14.97
N ILE A 79 6.89 -15.80 16.04
CA ILE A 79 5.75 -15.70 16.95
C ILE A 79 5.77 -14.37 17.70
N SER A 80 6.91 -13.97 18.26
CA SER A 80 7.07 -12.71 19.00
C SER A 80 6.74 -11.48 18.14
N LEU A 81 7.23 -11.43 16.90
CA LEU A 81 6.92 -10.35 15.96
C LEU A 81 5.44 -10.36 15.55
N ALA A 82 4.82 -11.53 15.43
CA ALA A 82 3.39 -11.61 15.14
C ALA A 82 2.52 -11.16 16.32
N ASP A 83 2.89 -11.54 17.55
CA ASP A 83 2.23 -11.07 18.77
C ASP A 83 2.37 -9.53 18.94
N GLU A 84 3.49 -8.94 18.53
CA GLU A 84 3.67 -7.49 18.46
C GLU A 84 2.60 -6.83 17.56
N ILE A 85 2.31 -7.43 16.39
CA ILE A 85 1.28 -6.99 15.44
C ILE A 85 -0.13 -7.18 16.00
N VAL A 86 -0.39 -8.30 16.69
CA VAL A 86 -1.67 -8.54 17.40
C VAL A 86 -1.92 -7.44 18.44
N ALA A 87 -0.87 -7.02 19.15
CA ALA A 87 -0.89 -5.91 20.11
C ALA A 87 -0.96 -4.51 19.46
N GLY A 88 -1.02 -4.44 18.13
CA GLY A 88 -1.21 -3.22 17.37
C GLY A 88 0.07 -2.42 17.10
N ARG A 89 1.22 -3.09 17.10
CA ARG A 89 2.52 -2.50 16.79
C ARG A 89 3.22 -3.27 15.67
N TYR A 90 4.04 -2.58 14.90
CA TYR A 90 4.83 -3.20 13.84
C TYR A 90 6.14 -2.47 13.65
N ARG A 91 7.03 -3.03 12.84
CA ARG A 91 8.35 -2.48 12.55
C ARG A 91 8.38 -1.86 11.15
N PRO A 92 8.00 -0.58 10.97
CA PRO A 92 8.07 0.09 9.67
C PRO A 92 9.47 -0.01 9.08
N PHE A 93 9.57 -0.39 7.80
CA PHE A 93 10.84 -0.55 7.08
C PHE A 93 11.82 -1.55 7.75
N GLY A 94 11.34 -2.42 8.63
CA GLY A 94 12.18 -3.31 9.45
C GLY A 94 12.91 -2.61 10.61
N GLY A 95 12.53 -1.37 10.94
CA GLY A 95 13.14 -0.59 12.01
C GLY A 95 12.54 -0.86 13.40
N GLU A 96 12.47 0.20 14.21
CA GLU A 96 11.93 0.13 15.57
C GLU A 96 10.42 -0.10 15.61
N SER A 97 9.95 -0.70 16.69
CA SER A 97 8.52 -0.91 16.95
C SER A 97 7.76 0.41 17.01
N SER A 98 6.70 0.55 16.22
CA SER A 98 5.81 1.70 16.19
C SER A 98 4.34 1.26 16.11
N ALA A 99 3.42 2.19 16.38
CA ALA A 99 1.99 1.89 16.30
C ALA A 99 1.57 1.57 14.86
N LEU A 100 0.84 0.46 14.68
CA LEU A 100 0.25 0.09 13.39
C LEU A 100 -1.04 0.89 13.18
N ARG A 101 -0.94 1.97 12.39
CA ARG A 101 -2.08 2.82 12.03
C ARG A 101 -2.31 2.83 10.52
N LEU A 102 -3.57 2.63 10.15
CA LEU A 102 -4.04 2.62 8.77
C LEU A 102 -5.07 3.74 8.51
N ASP A 103 -5.57 4.33 9.59
CA ASP A 103 -6.42 5.50 9.59
C ASP A 103 -5.56 6.76 9.62
N PHE A 104 -5.75 7.62 8.63
CA PHE A 104 -5.10 8.91 8.58
C PHE A 104 -6.15 9.99 8.34
N PRO A 105 -6.16 11.08 9.14
CA PRO A 105 -7.17 12.13 9.06
C PRO A 105 -6.88 13.10 7.91
N PHE A 106 -6.68 12.57 6.70
CA PHE A 106 -6.51 13.39 5.50
C PHE A 106 -7.87 13.69 4.87
N PRO A 107 -7.99 14.82 4.15
CA PRO A 107 -9.22 15.12 3.44
C PRO A 107 -9.64 13.97 2.53
N HIS A 108 -10.91 13.57 2.61
CA HIS A 108 -11.44 12.52 1.76
C HIS A 108 -11.64 13.05 0.33
N ALA A 109 -10.54 13.13 -0.42
CA ALA A 109 -10.46 13.67 -1.77
C ALA A 109 -9.93 12.62 -2.72
N HIS A 110 -10.35 12.72 -3.99
CA HIS A 110 -9.86 11.85 -5.05
C HIS A 110 -8.33 11.98 -5.20
N TRP A 111 -7.62 10.88 -5.50
CA TRP A 111 -6.16 10.86 -5.60
C TRP A 111 -5.60 11.94 -6.55
N THR A 112 -6.31 12.25 -7.65
CA THR A 112 -5.92 13.33 -8.59
C THR A 112 -5.94 14.74 -7.99
N ALA A 113 -6.64 14.97 -6.87
CA ALA A 113 -6.60 16.26 -6.17
C ALA A 113 -5.26 16.44 -5.44
N TYR A 114 -4.73 15.36 -4.87
CA TYR A 114 -3.40 15.32 -4.27
C TYR A 114 -2.30 15.44 -5.34
N GLU A 115 -2.42 14.70 -6.44
CA GLU A 115 -1.47 14.76 -7.58
C GLU A 115 -1.33 16.17 -8.16
N ARG A 116 -2.43 16.93 -8.19
CA ARG A 116 -2.44 18.32 -8.68
C ARG A 116 -1.99 19.34 -7.62
N GLY A 117 -1.75 18.90 -6.39
CA GLY A 117 -1.49 19.78 -5.25
C GLY A 117 -2.69 20.63 -4.79
N ALA A 118 -3.90 20.31 -5.27
CA ALA A 118 -5.13 20.99 -4.82
C ALA A 118 -5.51 20.61 -3.39
N VAL A 119 -5.07 19.42 -2.94
CA VAL A 119 -5.09 18.99 -1.54
C VAL A 119 -3.66 18.66 -1.17
N GLN A 120 -3.20 19.19 -0.04
CA GLN A 120 -1.87 18.94 0.49
C GLN A 120 -1.95 17.88 1.57
N ILE A 121 -0.96 17.00 1.60
CA ILE A 121 -0.71 16.16 2.78
C ILE A 121 0.12 17.03 3.72
N PRO A 122 -0.32 17.27 4.96
CA PRO A 122 0.31 18.23 5.86
C PRO A 122 1.60 17.66 6.48
N PHE A 123 2.56 17.25 5.65
CA PHE A 123 3.91 16.93 6.10
C PHE A 123 4.44 18.13 6.89
N SER A 124 4.98 17.90 8.09
CA SER A 124 5.54 18.94 8.98
C SER A 124 4.55 19.96 9.61
N ALA A 125 3.23 19.80 9.46
CA ALA A 125 2.30 20.58 10.28
C ALA A 125 2.44 20.22 11.77
N ALA A 126 2.26 21.20 12.66
CA ALA A 126 2.27 20.95 14.10
C ALA A 126 1.25 19.84 14.44
N GLY A 127 1.75 18.71 14.97
CA GLY A 127 0.93 17.53 15.29
C GLY A 127 0.83 16.46 14.19
N CYS A 128 1.44 16.65 13.01
CA CYS A 128 1.57 15.59 12.00
C CYS A 128 2.83 14.75 12.28
N PRO A 129 2.71 13.46 12.63
CA PRO A 129 3.86 12.64 13.02
C PRO A 129 4.69 12.13 11.84
N TYR A 130 4.35 12.52 10.59
CA TYR A 130 4.93 11.93 9.39
C TYR A 130 5.78 12.94 8.60
N PRO A 131 7.09 12.67 8.41
CA PRO A 131 7.98 13.56 7.67
C PRO A 131 7.90 13.39 6.15
N ASP A 132 7.40 12.25 5.66
CA ASP A 132 7.34 11.89 4.23
C ASP A 132 6.14 10.95 3.95
N ILE A 133 5.67 10.95 2.71
CA ILE A 133 4.53 10.11 2.26
C ILE A 133 4.76 8.61 2.48
N LYS A 134 6.01 8.15 2.45
CA LYS A 134 6.34 6.74 2.67
C LYS A 134 5.93 6.26 4.05
N PHE A 135 5.90 7.11 5.07
CA PHE A 135 5.41 6.72 6.40
C PHE A 135 3.90 6.53 6.46
N ILE A 136 3.16 7.15 5.52
CA ILE A 136 1.72 6.92 5.34
C ILE A 136 1.48 5.62 4.55
N TRP A 137 2.29 5.40 3.51
CA TRP A 137 2.16 4.20 2.66
C TRP A 137 2.64 2.93 3.36
N GLU A 138 3.71 3.00 4.16
CA GLU A 138 4.36 1.84 4.77
C GLU A 138 3.42 0.88 5.52
N PRO A 139 2.59 1.33 6.49
CA PRO A 139 1.67 0.41 7.15
C PRO A 139 0.63 -0.17 6.18
N ALA A 140 0.21 0.63 5.20
CA ALA A 140 -0.75 0.24 4.18
C ALA A 140 -0.16 -0.59 3.03
N ARG A 141 1.13 -0.90 3.03
CA ARG A 141 1.73 -1.92 2.14
C ARG A 141 1.46 -3.34 2.61
N PHE A 142 0.95 -3.50 3.84
CA PHE A 142 0.67 -4.80 4.47
C PHE A 142 1.88 -5.74 4.55
N GLY A 143 3.13 -5.25 4.50
CA GLY A 143 4.32 -6.11 4.64
C GLY A 143 4.36 -6.90 5.96
N TRP A 144 3.68 -6.42 6.99
CA TRP A 144 3.48 -7.11 8.27
C TRP A 144 2.55 -8.34 8.16
N ALA A 145 1.72 -8.46 7.12
CA ALA A 145 0.84 -9.62 6.89
C ALA A 145 1.65 -10.92 6.70
N PHE A 146 2.82 -10.85 6.06
CA PHE A 146 3.71 -12.01 5.91
C PHE A 146 4.23 -12.53 7.25
N THR A 147 4.40 -11.68 8.25
CA THR A 147 4.78 -12.09 9.61
C THR A 147 3.64 -12.85 10.28
N LEU A 148 2.41 -12.34 10.16
CA LEU A 148 1.20 -13.04 10.65
C LEU A 148 1.02 -14.40 9.94
N GLY A 149 1.19 -14.45 8.62
CA GLY A 149 1.07 -15.68 7.84
C GLY A 149 2.11 -16.74 8.23
N ARG A 150 3.37 -16.34 8.45
CA ARG A 150 4.43 -17.25 8.94
C ARG A 150 4.11 -17.78 10.35
N ALA A 151 3.71 -16.91 11.27
CA ALA A 151 3.36 -17.33 12.62
C ALA A 151 2.13 -18.25 12.63
N TYR A 152 1.11 -17.96 11.82
CA TYR A 152 -0.04 -18.84 11.63
C TYR A 152 0.39 -20.20 11.09
N ARG A 153 1.26 -20.24 10.06
CA ARG A 153 1.76 -21.51 9.51
C ARG A 153 2.49 -22.36 10.55
N LEU A 154 3.23 -21.72 11.46
CA LEU A 154 4.03 -22.37 12.50
C LEU A 154 3.23 -22.76 13.75
N SER A 155 2.05 -22.20 13.99
CA SER A 155 1.32 -22.39 15.27
C SER A 155 -0.14 -22.79 15.13
N ALA A 156 -0.74 -22.57 13.96
CA ALA A 156 -2.18 -22.61 13.72
C ALA A 156 -3.00 -21.69 14.65
N ASP A 157 -2.38 -20.64 15.22
CA ASP A 157 -3.10 -19.69 16.07
C ASP A 157 -3.92 -18.69 15.24
N GLU A 158 -5.24 -18.84 15.32
CA GLU A 158 -6.23 -18.02 14.62
C GLU A 158 -6.21 -16.53 15.00
N ARG A 159 -5.50 -16.10 16.05
CA ARG A 159 -5.32 -14.67 16.37
C ARG A 159 -4.64 -13.92 15.23
N TYR A 160 -3.74 -14.58 14.49
CA TYR A 160 -2.99 -13.94 13.41
C TYR A 160 -3.84 -13.62 12.17
N PRO A 161 -4.56 -14.57 11.52
CA PRO A 161 -5.44 -14.24 10.41
C PRO A 161 -6.58 -13.28 10.81
N ARG A 162 -7.14 -13.42 12.01
CA ARG A 162 -8.14 -12.44 12.51
C ARG A 162 -7.59 -11.03 12.62
N THR A 163 -6.34 -10.88 13.04
CA THR A 163 -5.67 -9.58 13.13
C THR A 163 -5.48 -8.94 11.75
N PHE A 164 -5.08 -9.73 10.76
CA PHE A 164 -4.99 -9.26 9.37
C PHE A 164 -6.33 -8.72 8.88
N TRP A 165 -7.40 -9.52 8.97
CA TRP A 165 -8.72 -9.12 8.49
C TRP A 165 -9.24 -7.87 9.18
N ARG A 166 -9.08 -7.76 10.51
CA ARG A 166 -9.43 -6.55 11.26
C ARG A 166 -8.79 -5.29 10.69
N TYR A 167 -7.48 -5.35 10.40
CA TYR A 167 -6.75 -4.20 9.87
C TYR A 167 -7.06 -3.94 8.40
N PHE A 168 -7.22 -4.98 7.60
CA PHE A 168 -7.60 -4.88 6.19
C PHE A 168 -8.96 -4.22 6.02
N GLU A 169 -9.97 -4.67 6.76
CA GLU A 169 -11.32 -4.10 6.74
C GLU A 169 -11.32 -2.64 7.22
N ALA A 170 -10.58 -2.34 8.29
CA ALA A 170 -10.42 -0.97 8.78
C ALA A 170 -9.77 -0.06 7.73
N PHE A 171 -8.76 -0.55 7.01
CA PHE A 171 -8.14 0.17 5.90
C PHE A 171 -9.13 0.40 4.75
N CYS A 172 -9.86 -0.63 4.31
CA CYS A 172 -10.85 -0.50 3.25
C CYS A 172 -11.95 0.52 3.58
N ALA A 173 -12.40 0.54 4.85
CA ALA A 173 -13.38 1.51 5.32
C ALA A 173 -12.81 2.94 5.38
N ALA A 174 -11.58 3.11 5.85
CA ALA A 174 -10.95 4.42 6.03
C ALA A 174 -10.36 5.00 4.75
N GLN A 175 -9.91 4.15 3.81
CA GLN A 175 -9.14 4.52 2.61
C GLN A 175 -9.73 3.84 1.37
N PRO A 176 -11.00 4.13 1.01
CA PRO A 176 -11.67 3.44 -0.09
C PRO A 176 -10.95 3.68 -1.44
N PRO A 177 -11.08 2.76 -2.41
CA PRO A 177 -10.43 2.88 -3.71
C PRO A 177 -10.57 4.25 -4.35
N PHE A 178 -9.47 4.76 -4.90
CA PHE A 178 -9.35 6.07 -5.55
C PHE A 178 -9.37 7.31 -4.63
N PHE A 179 -9.61 7.17 -3.32
CA PHE A 179 -9.70 8.30 -2.40
C PHE A 179 -8.59 8.29 -1.35
N GLY A 180 -7.93 9.43 -1.22
CA GLY A 180 -6.83 9.61 -0.28
C GLY A 180 -5.44 9.31 -0.88
N PRO A 181 -4.38 9.61 -0.12
CA PRO A 181 -3.01 9.49 -0.58
C PRO A 181 -2.55 8.05 -0.82
N GLN A 182 -3.26 7.07 -0.25
CA GLN A 182 -2.96 5.64 -0.42
C GLN A 182 -3.11 5.15 -1.87
N TRP A 183 -3.79 5.91 -2.74
CA TRP A 183 -4.08 5.53 -4.12
C TRP A 183 -3.35 6.39 -5.16
N MET A 184 -2.42 7.25 -4.74
CA MET A 184 -1.66 8.11 -5.66
C MET A 184 -0.60 7.35 -6.47
N ASN A 185 -0.23 6.14 -6.05
CA ASN A 185 0.85 5.38 -6.66
C ASN A 185 0.43 3.92 -6.89
N GLY A 186 0.51 3.47 -8.14
CA GLY A 186 0.20 2.10 -8.53
C GLY A 186 1.17 1.05 -8.00
N GLN A 187 2.43 1.40 -7.71
CA GLN A 187 3.39 0.50 -7.05
C GLN A 187 2.92 0.13 -5.65
N GLU A 188 2.36 1.09 -4.92
CA GLU A 188 1.83 0.84 -3.57
C GLU A 188 0.64 -0.11 -3.63
N VAL A 189 -0.24 0.04 -4.64
CA VAL A 189 -1.33 -0.91 -4.88
C VAL A 189 -0.80 -2.30 -5.25
N ALA A 190 0.24 -2.38 -6.08
CA ALA A 190 0.86 -3.64 -6.46
C ALA A 190 1.48 -4.36 -5.25
N LEU A 191 2.13 -3.64 -4.33
CA LEU A 191 2.65 -4.21 -3.09
C LEU A 191 1.53 -4.78 -2.20
N ARG A 192 0.38 -4.09 -2.10
CA ARG A 192 -0.79 -4.60 -1.38
C ARG A 192 -1.35 -5.87 -2.00
N LEU A 193 -1.35 -5.98 -3.33
CA LEU A 193 -1.83 -7.18 -4.02
C LEU A 193 -0.97 -8.42 -3.74
N LEU A 194 0.31 -8.22 -3.39
CA LEU A 194 1.22 -9.32 -3.05
C LEU A 194 1.12 -9.78 -1.60
N ALA A 195 0.58 -8.94 -0.70
CA ALA A 195 0.52 -9.17 0.74
C ALA A 195 -0.77 -9.88 1.14
#